data_AF-A0A9W6NKV3-F1
#
_entry.id   AF-A0A9W6NKV3-F1
#
_cell.length_a   1.000
_cell.length_b   1.000
_cell.length_c   1.000
_cell.angle_alpha   90.00
_cell.angle_beta   90.00
_cell.angle_gamma   90.00
#
_symmetry.space_group_name_H-M   'P 1'
#
loop_
_entity.id
_entity.type
_entity.pdbx_description
1 polymer ?
#
loop_
_entity_poly.entity_id
_entity_poly.type
_entity_poly.pdbx_seq_one_letter_code
_entity_poly.pdbx_strand_id
1 'polypeptide(L)'
;MGDHQGFTTDPAALHTFATDLQHDLDVHLSAEKTQTLHLFSAAGLFGTATASPDVHRAALTYRDRLIELFDVLDTLIHEGAAMAEAAHAIADAYTEADAQARTVLTVEGGH
;
A
#
# COMPACT_ATOMS: atom_id res chain seq x y z
N MET A 1 12.66 24.25 33.52
CA MET A 1 11.33 24.38 32.92
C MET A 1 11.51 24.05 31.46
N GLY A 2 11.16 22.81 31.07
CA GLY A 2 11.32 22.37 29.69
C GLY A 2 10.19 22.95 28.85
N ASP A 3 10.54 23.57 27.72
CA ASP A 3 9.58 23.96 26.69
C ASP A 3 8.94 22.69 26.11
N HIS A 4 7.83 22.25 26.71
CA HIS A 4 6.99 21.20 26.15
C HIS A 4 6.11 21.80 25.06
N GLN A 5 6.72 22.11 23.91
CA GLN A 5 5.95 22.36 22.69
C GLN A 5 5.37 21.02 22.24
N GLY A 6 4.06 20.84 22.41
CA GLY A 6 3.34 19.71 21.83
C GLY A 6 3.44 19.76 20.29
N PHE A 7 3.30 18.60 19.65
CA PHE A 7 3.17 18.52 18.20
C PHE A 7 1.69 18.30 17.84
N THR A 8 1.25 18.92 16.75
CA THR A 8 -0.12 18.80 16.26
C THR A 8 -0.15 17.86 15.07
N THR A 9 -1.04 16.88 15.10
CA THR A 9 -1.32 15.97 13.98
C THR A 9 -2.81 16.02 13.68
N ASP A 10 -3.19 15.86 12.41
CA ASP A 10 -4.57 15.70 11.99
C ASP A 10 -4.88 14.19 11.85
N PRO A 11 -5.43 13.54 12.88
CA PRO A 11 -5.72 12.11 12.84
C PRO A 11 -6.79 11.77 11.79
N ALA A 12 -7.73 12.69 11.52
CA ALA A 12 -8.76 12.44 10.51
C ALA A 12 -8.14 12.38 9.11
N ALA A 13 -7.23 13.31 8.78
CA ALA A 13 -6.51 13.29 7.52
C ALA A 13 -5.65 12.01 7.37
N LEU A 14 -5.01 11.53 8.44
CA LEU A 14 -4.25 10.28 8.43
C LEU A 14 -5.14 9.05 8.21
N HIS A 15 -6.32 8.99 8.84
CA HIS A 15 -7.28 7.92 8.57
C HIS A 15 -7.78 7.94 7.11
N THR A 16 -8.09 9.11 6.57
CA THR A 16 -8.51 9.25 5.16
C THR A 16 -7.40 8.78 4.24
N PHE A 17 -6.17 9.25 4.43
CA PHE A 17 -5.02 8.82 3.64
C PHE A 17 -4.83 7.29 3.67
N ALA A 18 -4.86 6.69 4.86
CA ALA A 18 -4.69 5.26 5.02
C ALA A 18 -5.80 4.46 4.34
N THR A 19 -7.04 4.93 4.46
CA THR A 19 -8.23 4.29 3.83
C THR A 19 -8.16 4.37 2.31
N ASP A 20 -7.85 5.56 1.77
CA ASP A 20 -7.75 5.79 0.33
C ASP A 20 -6.60 4.98 -0.27
N LEU A 21 -5.44 4.95 0.40
CA LEU A 21 -4.30 4.13 -0.03
C LEU A 21 -4.65 2.64 -0.05
N GLN A 22 -5.26 2.12 1.02
CA GLN A 22 -5.67 0.72 1.06
C GLN A 22 -6.68 0.40 -0.06
N HIS A 23 -7.63 1.30 -0.31
CA HIS A 23 -8.59 1.15 -1.40
C HIS A 23 -7.90 1.08 -2.77
N ASP A 24 -6.96 1.99 -3.05
CA ASP A 24 -6.23 2.01 -4.32
C ASP A 24 -5.38 0.76 -4.51
N LEU A 25 -4.74 0.26 -3.45
CA LEU A 25 -3.97 -0.98 -3.48
C LEU A 25 -4.85 -2.20 -3.79
N ASP A 26 -6.03 -2.29 -3.18
CA ASP A 26 -6.92 -3.43 -3.31
C ASP A 26 -7.69 -3.42 -4.65
N VAL A 27 -8.27 -2.27 -5.00
CA VAL A 27 -9.19 -2.15 -6.14
C VAL A 27 -8.45 -1.97 -7.46
N HIS A 28 -7.34 -1.24 -7.46
CA HIS A 28 -6.61 -0.96 -8.70
C HIS A 28 -5.43 -1.92 -8.84
N LEU A 29 -4.44 -1.82 -7.96
CA LEU A 29 -3.15 -2.49 -8.17
C LEU A 29 -3.26 -4.02 -8.07
N SER A 30 -3.95 -4.54 -7.05
CA SER A 30 -4.12 -5.99 -6.85
C SER A 30 -5.03 -6.63 -7.93
N ALA A 31 -6.09 -5.93 -8.34
CA ALA A 31 -6.99 -6.39 -9.38
C ALA A 31 -6.31 -6.43 -10.76
N GLU A 32 -5.60 -5.36 -11.12
CA GLU A 32 -4.85 -5.28 -12.39
C GLU A 32 -3.74 -6.33 -12.46
N LYS A 33 -3.02 -6.56 -11.35
CA LYS A 33 -2.04 -7.64 -11.23
C LYS A 33 -2.69 -8.99 -11.54
N THR A 34 -3.80 -9.29 -10.86
CA THR A 34 -4.52 -10.56 -10.98
C THR A 34 -5.02 -10.79 -12.40
N GLN A 35 -5.62 -9.76 -13.01
CA GLN A 35 -6.11 -9.83 -14.39
C GLN A 35 -4.96 -10.09 -15.37
N THR A 36 -3.83 -9.41 -15.21
CA THR A 36 -2.68 -9.55 -16.11
C THR A 36 -2.03 -10.94 -15.97
N LEU A 37 -1.91 -11.46 -14.75
CA LEU A 37 -1.44 -12.84 -14.50
C LEU A 37 -2.37 -13.88 -15.13
N HIS A 38 -3.69 -13.68 -15.05
CA HIS A 38 -4.66 -14.55 -15.70
C HIS A 38 -4.51 -14.54 -17.22
N LEU A 39 -4.39 -13.36 -17.84
CA LEU A 39 -4.16 -13.26 -19.28
C LEU A 39 -2.85 -13.94 -19.69
N PHE A 40 -1.81 -13.79 -18.89
CA PHE A 40 -0.50 -14.37 -19.16
C PHE A 40 -0.46 -15.90 -19.04
N SER A 41 -1.21 -16.47 -18.09
CA SER A 41 -1.33 -17.93 -17.93
C SER A 41 -2.26 -18.58 -18.96
N ALA A 42 -3.30 -17.87 -19.40
CA ALA A 42 -4.28 -18.37 -20.37
C ALA A 42 -3.81 -18.21 -21.83
N ALA A 43 -3.04 -17.16 -22.14
CA ALA A 43 -2.44 -17.00 -23.45
C ALA A 43 -1.26 -17.97 -23.58
N GLY A 44 -1.35 -18.94 -24.49
CA GLY A 44 -0.16 -19.61 -25.00
C GLY A 44 0.79 -18.52 -25.49
N LEU A 45 1.89 -18.32 -24.77
CA LEU A 45 2.68 -17.07 -24.73
C LEU A 45 2.89 -16.43 -26.10
N PHE A 46 3.06 -17.27 -27.12
CA PHE A 46 3.05 -16.88 -28.51
C PHE A 46 2.35 -18.03 -29.26
N GLY A 47 1.39 -17.73 -30.13
CA GLY A 47 0.67 -18.74 -30.92
C GLY A 47 1.59 -19.59 -31.80
N THR A 48 1.04 -20.32 -32.77
CA THR A 48 1.75 -21.29 -33.65
C THR A 48 2.94 -20.75 -34.47
N ALA A 49 3.33 -19.48 -34.30
CA ALA A 49 4.51 -18.84 -34.89
C ALA A 49 5.87 -19.25 -34.23
N THR A 50 5.86 -20.17 -33.26
CA THR A 50 7.02 -20.63 -32.48
C THR A 50 8.06 -21.46 -33.24
N ALA A 51 7.97 -21.58 -34.57
CA ALA A 51 8.96 -22.32 -35.36
C ALA A 51 10.34 -21.63 -35.46
N SER A 52 10.45 -20.34 -35.13
CA SER A 52 11.72 -19.58 -35.15
C SER A 52 12.39 -19.52 -33.77
N PRO A 53 13.67 -19.93 -33.64
CA PRO A 53 14.43 -19.82 -32.40
C PRO A 53 14.54 -18.39 -31.85
N ASP A 54 14.59 -17.38 -32.72
CA ASP A 54 14.71 -15.98 -32.28
C ASP A 54 13.38 -15.45 -31.72
N VAL A 55 12.25 -15.87 -32.29
CA VAL A 55 10.92 -15.55 -31.75
C VAL A 55 10.75 -16.21 -30.38
N HIS A 56 11.20 -17.46 -30.23
CA HIS A 56 11.18 -18.15 -28.93
C HIS A 56 12.09 -17.49 -27.89
N ARG A 57 13.26 -16.98 -28.27
CA ARG A 57 14.15 -16.26 -27.35
C ARG A 57 13.52 -14.94 -26.90
N ALA A 58 12.98 -14.15 -27.84
CA ALA A 58 12.29 -12.90 -27.51
C ALA A 58 11.08 -13.14 -26.60
N ALA A 59 10.37 -14.25 -26.82
CA ALA A 59 9.25 -14.68 -26.00
C ALA A 59 9.64 -14.95 -24.54
N LEU A 60 10.75 -15.66 -24.32
CA LEU A 60 11.28 -15.91 -22.99
C LEU A 60 11.71 -14.61 -22.31
N THR A 61 12.42 -13.73 -23.02
CA THR A 61 12.79 -12.42 -22.48
C THR A 61 11.56 -11.61 -22.06
N TYR A 62 10.51 -11.57 -22.89
CA TYR A 62 9.27 -10.88 -22.55
C TYR A 62 8.61 -11.46 -21.29
N ARG A 63 8.57 -12.79 -21.18
CA ARG A 63 8.09 -13.49 -19.99
C ARG A 63 8.89 -13.11 -18.74
N ASP A 64 10.21 -13.15 -18.81
CA ASP A 64 11.08 -12.86 -17.66
C ASP A 64 10.89 -11.42 -17.19
N ARG A 65 10.79 -10.46 -18.12
CA ARG A 65 10.49 -9.06 -17.79
C ARG A 65 9.13 -8.85 -17.16
N LEU A 66 8.12 -9.60 -17.57
CA LEU A 66 6.80 -9.55 -16.93
C LEU A 66 6.81 -10.11 -15.52
N ILE A 67 7.56 -11.20 -15.28
CA ILE A 67 7.74 -11.75 -13.92
C ILE A 67 8.41 -10.71 -13.04
N GLU A 68 9.52 -10.10 -13.50
CA GLU A 68 10.20 -9.02 -12.77
C GLU A 68 9.25 -7.85 -12.44
N LEU A 69 8.38 -7.46 -13.37
CA LEU A 69 7.40 -6.40 -13.14
C LEU A 69 6.38 -6.78 -12.06
N PHE A 70 5.91 -8.03 -12.05
CA PHE A 70 4.96 -8.49 -11.03
C PHE A 70 5.59 -8.59 -9.65
N ASP A 71 6.86 -8.96 -9.54
CA ASP A 71 7.58 -8.98 -8.27
C ASP A 71 7.72 -7.56 -7.67
N VAL A 72 8.00 -6.57 -8.53
CA VAL A 72 8.04 -5.15 -8.12
C VAL A 72 6.65 -4.67 -7.68
N LEU A 73 5.60 -5.05 -8.42
CA LEU A 73 4.23 -4.68 -8.08
C LEU A 73 3.78 -5.30 -6.76
N ASP A 74 4.17 -6.55 -6.48
CA ASP A 74 3.92 -7.21 -5.18
C ASP A 74 4.58 -6.47 -4.03
N THR A 75 5.83 -6.07 -4.22
CA THR A 75 6.56 -5.27 -3.23
C THR A 75 5.84 -3.94 -2.98
N LEU A 76 5.41 -3.25 -4.03
CA LEU A 76 4.68 -1.99 -3.91
C LEU A 76 3.37 -2.15 -3.13
N ILE A 77 2.59 -3.19 -3.43
CA ILE A 77 1.34 -3.48 -2.73
C ILE A 77 1.60 -3.77 -1.24
N HIS A 78 2.62 -4.59 -0.95
CA HIS A 78 2.97 -4.93 0.43
C HIS A 78 3.42 -3.71 1.25
N GLU A 79 4.36 -2.94 0.72
CA GLU A 79 4.89 -1.74 1.40
C GLU A 79 3.81 -0.65 1.52
N GLY A 80 2.95 -0.51 0.51
CA GLY A 80 1.80 0.40 0.58
C GLY A 80 0.82 0.02 1.68
N ALA A 81 0.51 -1.26 1.84
CA ALA A 81 -0.39 -1.74 2.90
C ALA A 81 0.22 -1.50 4.30
N ALA A 82 1.52 -1.77 4.45
CA ALA A 82 2.24 -1.47 5.69
C ALA A 82 2.24 0.04 6.02
N MET A 83 2.32 0.91 5.00
CA MET A 83 2.21 2.36 5.17
C MET A 83 0.81 2.79 5.62
N ALA A 84 -0.25 2.21 5.04
CA ALA A 84 -1.63 2.47 5.45
C ALA A 84 -1.87 2.04 6.90
N GLU A 85 -1.40 0.85 7.28
CA GLU A 85 -1.50 0.34 8.66
C GLU A 85 -0.77 1.26 9.65
N ALA A 86 0.45 1.70 9.32
CA ALA A 86 1.20 2.63 10.16
C ALA A 86 0.48 3.98 10.32
N ALA A 87 -0.11 4.51 9.25
CA ALA A 87 -0.87 5.76 9.31
C ALA A 87 -2.12 5.66 10.19
N HIS A 88 -2.85 4.54 10.12
CA HIS A 88 -3.95 4.25 11.05
C HIS A 88 -3.47 4.17 12.50
N ALA A 89 -2.41 3.42 12.77
CA ALA A 89 -1.88 3.26 14.12
C ALA A 89 -1.44 4.59 14.74
N ILE A 90 -0.83 5.48 13.96
CA ILE A 90 -0.45 6.82 14.41
C ILE A 90 -1.69 7.67 14.72
N ALA A 91 -2.70 7.63 13.86
CA ALA A 91 -3.94 8.40 14.06
C ALA A 91 -4.69 7.95 15.32
N ASP A 92 -4.78 6.65 15.56
CA ASP A 92 -5.39 6.05 16.75
C ASP A 92 -4.62 6.44 18.01
N ALA A 93 -3.29 6.29 18.00
CA ALA A 93 -2.44 6.62 19.14
C ALA A 93 -2.51 8.11 19.49
N TYR A 94 -2.55 9.00 18.49
CA TYR A 94 -2.71 10.43 18.70
C TYR A 94 -4.09 10.76 19.31
N THR A 95 -5.14 10.14 18.80
CA THR A 95 -6.51 10.34 19.31
C THR A 95 -6.64 9.88 20.77
N GLU A 96 -6.04 8.74 21.11
CA GLU A 96 -5.99 8.24 22.48
C GLU A 96 -5.22 9.21 23.40
N ALA A 97 -4.04 9.68 22.97
CA ALA A 97 -3.24 10.62 23.73
C ALA A 97 -3.96 11.95 23.96
N ASP A 98 -4.68 12.49 22.96
CA ASP A 98 -5.48 13.71 23.12
C ASP A 98 -6.63 13.52 24.12
N ALA A 99 -7.29 12.36 24.10
CA ALA A 99 -8.35 12.03 25.06
C ALA A 99 -7.81 11.93 26.51
N GLN A 100 -6.63 11.33 26.70
CA GLN A 100 -5.95 11.26 28.00
C GLN A 100 -5.55 12.66 28.49
N ALA A 101 -4.97 13.49 27.61
CA ALA A 101 -4.58 14.86 27.95
C ALA A 101 -5.77 15.72 28.39
N ARG A 102 -6.91 15.63 27.69
CA ARG A 102 -8.16 16.32 28.09
C ARG A 102 -8.67 15.88 29.45
N THR A 103 -8.54 14.59 29.77
CA THR A 103 -8.95 14.06 31.07
C THR A 103 -8.12 14.65 32.20
N VAL A 104 -6.80 14.73 32.05
CA VAL A 104 -5.90 15.34 33.04
C VAL A 104 -6.25 16.81 33.27
N LEU A 105 -6.44 17.59 32.20
CA LEU A 105 -6.78 19.01 32.28
C LEU A 105 -8.14 19.26 32.99
N THR A 106 -9.11 18.37 32.79
CA THR A 106 -10.43 18.48 33.43
C THR A 106 -10.36 18.21 34.93
N VAL A 107 -9.47 17.31 35.38
CA VAL A 107 -9.27 16.98 36.80
C VAL A 107 -8.51 18.09 37.53
N GLU A 108 -7.53 18.74 36.87
CA GLU A 108 -6.74 19.82 37.49
C GLU A 108 -7.48 21.17 37.53
N GLY A 109 -8.40 21.44 36.60
CA GLY A 109 -9.16 22.70 36.54
C GLY A 109 -10.41 22.77 37.43
N GLY A 110 -10.73 21.71 38.17
CA GLY A 110 -11.95 21.56 38.96
C GLY A 110 -11.84 21.88 40.46
N HIS A 111 -10.74 22.48 40.93
CA HIS A 111 -10.50 22.80 42.34
C HIS A 111 -10.43 24.31 42.62
#